data_AF-A0A9X7AV29-F1
#
_entry.id   AF-A0A9X7AV29-F1
#
_cell.length_a   1.000
_cell.length_b   1.000
_cell.length_c   1.000
_cell.angle_alpha   90.00
_cell.angle_beta   90.00
_cell.angle_gamma   90.00
#
_symmetry.space_group_name_H-M   'P 1'
#
loop_
_entity.id
_entity.type
_entity.pdbx_description
1 polymer ?
#
loop_
_entity_poly.entity_id
_entity_poly.type
_entity_poly.pdbx_seq_one_letter_code
_entity_poly.pdbx_strand_id
1 'polypeptide(L)'
;KALYHQGYNIGKTKLDLALAKGTEKKPAIVLDLDETVVDNSPYQAMTVKTGKGYPYKWEEWIQQAQADALPGAISFLQYANEKGVA
;
A
#
# COMPACT_ATOMS: atom_id res chain seq x y z
N LYS A 1 -11.14 6.46 -2.61
CA LYS A 1 -9.88 7.19 -2.95
C LYS A 1 -9.46 8.19 -1.87
N ALA A 2 -10.31 9.13 -1.43
CA ALA A 2 -9.94 10.12 -0.41
C ALA A 2 -9.41 9.53 0.92
N LEU A 3 -9.97 8.41 1.38
CA LEU A 3 -9.50 7.72 2.59
C LEU A 3 -8.04 7.24 2.49
N TYR A 4 -7.59 6.78 1.31
CA TYR A 4 -6.19 6.41 1.11
C TYR A 4 -5.26 7.63 1.24
N HIS A 5 -5.62 8.75 0.61
CA HIS A 5 -4.88 10.00 0.77
C HIS A 5 -4.86 10.46 2.23
N GLN A 6 -6.00 10.37 2.94
CA GLN A 6 -6.06 10.70 4.37
C GLN A 6 -5.08 9.84 5.17
N GLY A 7 -5.10 8.51 4.96
CA GLY A 7 -4.19 7.58 5.63
C GLY A 7 -2.72 7.91 5.38
N TYR A 8 -2.33 8.07 4.11
CA TYR A 8 -0.94 8.38 3.76
C TYR A 8 -0.48 9.77 4.19
N ASN A 9 -1.35 10.78 4.18
CA ASN A 9 -1.03 12.11 4.68
C ASN A 9 -0.84 12.13 6.20
N ILE A 10 -1.66 11.37 6.94
CA ILE A 10 -1.48 11.18 8.39
C ILE A 10 -0.18 10.41 8.63
N GLY A 11 0.08 9.34 7.88
CA GLY A 11 1.32 8.56 7.94
C GLY A 11 2.56 9.43 7.75
N LYS A 12 2.56 10.29 6.73
CA LYS A 12 3.64 11.26 6.48
C LYS A 12 3.86 12.19 7.69
N THR A 13 2.78 12.77 8.20
CA THR A 13 2.84 13.67 9.38
C THR A 13 3.41 12.95 10.60
N LYS A 14 2.97 11.70 10.85
CA LYS A 14 3.45 10.90 11.98
C LYS A 14 4.91 10.48 11.81
N LEU A 15 5.33 10.17 10.58
CA LEU A 15 6.72 9.88 10.27
C LEU A 15 7.63 11.07 10.57
N ASP A 16 7.24 12.27 10.13
CA ASP A 16 8.01 13.49 10.41
C ASP A 16 8.16 13.75 11.91
N LEU A 17 7.08 13.57 12.67
CA LEU A 17 7.11 13.69 14.13
C LEU A 17 8.02 12.65 14.79
N ALA A 18 8.00 11.40 14.30
CA ALA A 18 8.86 10.34 14.81
C ALA A 18 10.34 10.61 14.51
N LEU A 19 10.65 11.07 13.29
CA LEU A 19 12.01 11.43 12.89
C LEU A 19 12.53 12.65 13.68
N ALA A 20 11.70 13.66 13.91
CA ALA A 20 12.08 14.84 14.69
C ALA A 20 12.37 14.49 16.17
N LYS A 21 11.68 13.49 16.73
CA LYS A 21 11.94 13.00 18.08
C LYS A 21 13.27 12.22 18.19
N GLY A 22 13.75 11.68 17.06
CA GLY A 22 14.90 10.79 17.02
C GLY A 22 14.55 9.34 17.39
N THR A 23 15.34 8.41 16.88
CA THR A 23 15.21 6.97 17.13
C THR A 23 16.55 6.38 17.52
N GLU A 24 16.56 5.38 18.41
CA GLU A 24 17.81 4.71 18.84
C GLU A 24 18.40 3.84 17.72
N LYS A 25 17.55 3.29 16.86
CA LYS A 25 17.91 2.46 15.69
C LYS A 25 17.47 3.15 14.41
N LYS A 26 17.92 2.63 13.27
CA LYS A 26 17.44 3.07 11.95
C LYS A 26 15.90 2.98 11.92
N PRO A 27 15.17 4.07 11.63
CA PRO A 27 13.72 4.05 11.56
C PRO A 27 13.25 3.20 10.38
N ALA A 28 12.09 2.56 10.54
CA ALA A 28 11.45 1.77 9.50
C ALA A 28 9.94 2.00 9.49
N ILE A 29 9.31 1.75 8.35
CA ILE A 29 7.84 1.66 8.23
C ILE A 29 7.44 0.27 7.78
N VAL A 30 6.27 -0.19 8.22
CA VAL A 30 5.70 -1.47 7.82
C VAL A 30 4.36 -1.21 7.16
N LEU A 31 4.13 -1.84 6.02
CA LEU A 31 2.89 -1.77 5.28
C LEU A 31 2.49 -3.19 4.90
N ASP A 32 1.18 -3.43 4.89
CA ASP A 32 0.62 -4.51 4.10
C ASP A 32 0.69 -4.14 2.60
N LEU A 33 0.48 -5.11 1.72
CA LEU A 33 0.46 -4.91 0.27
C LEU A 33 -0.95 -4.86 -0.29
N ASP A 34 -1.71 -5.94 -0.18
CA ASP A 34 -3.03 -6.06 -0.80
C ASP A 34 -4.03 -5.10 -0.14
N GLU A 35 -4.73 -4.29 -0.94
CA GLU A 35 -5.66 -3.25 -0.49
C GLU A 35 -5.03 -2.17 0.44
N THR A 36 -3.70 -2.16 0.58
CA THR A 36 -2.94 -1.12 1.26
C THR A 36 -2.07 -0.36 0.27
N VAL A 37 -1.17 -1.05 -0.44
CA VAL A 37 -0.29 -0.49 -1.48
C VAL A 37 -0.79 -0.80 -2.89
N VAL A 38 -1.28 -2.02 -3.13
CA VAL A 38 -1.75 -2.46 -4.46
C VAL A 38 -3.25 -2.71 -4.47
N ASP A 39 -3.90 -2.37 -5.59
CA ASP A 39 -5.35 -2.49 -5.78
C ASP A 39 -5.70 -3.78 -6.53
N ASN A 40 -6.20 -4.79 -5.80
CA ASN A 40 -6.67 -6.04 -6.40
C ASN A 40 -8.17 -6.02 -6.73
N SER A 41 -8.82 -4.86 -6.74
CA SER A 41 -10.24 -4.76 -7.09
C SER A 41 -10.61 -5.32 -8.48
N PRO A 42 -9.73 -5.35 -9.51
CA PRO A 42 -10.05 -6.03 -10.77
C PRO A 42 -10.22 -7.56 -10.61
N TYR A 43 -9.45 -8.19 -9.72
CA TYR A 43 -9.65 -9.60 -9.37
C TYR A 43 -11.02 -9.79 -8.70
N GLN A 44 -11.38 -8.94 -7.73
CA GLN A 44 -12.69 -8.99 -7.08
C GLN A 44 -13.85 -8.73 -8.06
N ALA A 45 -13.65 -7.88 -9.07
CA ALA A 45 -14.63 -7.68 -10.13
C ALA A 45 -14.79 -8.95 -11.01
N MET A 46 -13.70 -9.67 -11.27
CA MET A 46 -13.71 -10.94 -12.01
C MET A 46 -14.47 -12.03 -11.24
N THR A 47 -14.27 -12.16 -9.93
CA THR A 47 -14.97 -13.16 -9.12
C THR A 47 -16.49 -12.93 -9.10
N VAL A 48 -16.92 -11.66 -9.03
CA VAL A 48 -18.35 -11.29 -9.16
C VAL A 48 -18.90 -11.65 -10.54
N LYS A 49 -18.19 -11.32 -11.63
CA LYS A 49 -18.64 -11.61 -13.01
C LYS A 49 -18.74 -13.11 -13.30
N THR A 50 -17.85 -13.90 -12.73
CA THR A 50 -17.76 -15.34 -13.00
C THR A 50 -18.58 -16.19 -12.01
N GLY A 51 -19.05 -15.60 -10.91
CA GLY A 51 -19.72 -16.32 -9.82
C GLY A 51 -18.81 -17.28 -9.05
N LYS A 52 -17.48 -17.14 -9.21
CA LYS A 52 -16.48 -17.99 -8.58
C LYS A 52 -15.63 -17.15 -7.63
N GLY A 53 -15.83 -17.36 -6.33
CA GLY A 53 -15.10 -16.65 -5.29
C GLY A 53 -13.65 -17.13 -5.15
N TYR A 54 -12.91 -16.43 -4.30
CA TYR A 54 -11.58 -16.86 -3.87
C TYR A 54 -11.57 -18.33 -3.42
N PRO A 55 -10.53 -19.13 -3.74
CA PRO A 55 -9.25 -18.74 -4.38
C PRO A 55 -9.25 -18.80 -5.91
N TYR A 56 -10.40 -18.84 -6.57
CA TYR A 56 -10.47 -19.03 -8.02
C TYR A 56 -9.67 -17.97 -8.80
N LYS A 57 -8.63 -18.42 -9.51
CA LYS A 57 -7.73 -17.61 -10.32
C LYS A 57 -6.86 -16.58 -9.58
N TRP A 58 -6.74 -16.69 -8.26
CA TRP A 58 -5.95 -15.74 -7.47
C TRP A 58 -4.46 -15.80 -7.84
N GLU A 59 -3.90 -17.00 -7.97
CA GLU A 59 -2.49 -17.18 -8.29
C GLU A 59 -2.17 -16.64 -9.70
N GLU A 60 -3.04 -16.88 -10.67
CA GLU A 60 -2.92 -16.32 -12.01
C GLU A 60 -3.05 -14.79 -12.03
N TRP A 61 -3.86 -14.19 -11.16
CA TRP A 61 -3.92 -12.74 -10.99
C TRP A 61 -2.61 -12.18 -10.43
N ILE A 62 -2.06 -12.80 -9.39
CA ILE A 62 -0.78 -12.41 -8.78
C ILE A 62 0.35 -12.50 -9.81
N GLN A 63 0.40 -13.58 -10.60
CA GLN A 63 1.42 -13.77 -11.64
C GLN A 63 1.35 -12.73 -12.77
N GLN A 64 0.19 -12.10 -13.01
CA GLN A 64 0.06 -11.02 -13.99
C GLN A 64 0.75 -9.73 -13.54
N ALA A 65 1.01 -9.54 -12.24
CA ALA A 65 1.74 -8.41 -11.67
C ALA A 65 1.28 -7.03 -12.18
N GLN A 66 -0.02 -6.89 -12.41
CA GLN A 66 -0.64 -5.72 -13.06
C GLN A 66 -1.53 -4.89 -12.12
N ALA A 67 -1.51 -5.17 -10.82
CA ALA A 67 -2.26 -4.41 -9.84
C ALA A 67 -1.72 -2.97 -9.77
N ASP A 68 -2.63 -2.00 -9.89
CA ASP A 68 -2.27 -0.59 -9.79
C ASP A 68 -1.93 -0.22 -8.34
N ALA A 69 -1.10 0.80 -8.15
CA ALA A 69 -0.85 1.33 -6.82
C ALA A 69 -2.06 2.13 -6.29
N LEU A 70 -2.35 1.97 -5.00
CA LEU A 70 -3.41 2.71 -4.33
C LEU A 70 -3.08 4.20 -4.15
N PRO A 71 -4.09 5.09 -4.11
CA PRO A 71 -3.86 6.53 -4.13
C PRO A 71 -3.00 7.01 -2.96
N GLY A 72 -1.85 7.63 -3.27
CA GLY A 72 -0.93 8.17 -2.26
C GLY A 72 0.16 7.20 -1.78
N ALA A 73 0.07 5.90 -2.10
CA ALA A 73 1.01 4.88 -1.64
C ALA A 73 2.43 5.14 -2.16
N ILE A 74 2.59 5.29 -3.47
CA ILE A 74 3.89 5.52 -4.12
C ILE A 74 4.56 6.78 -3.58
N SER A 75 3.82 7.89 -3.51
CA SER A 75 4.36 9.16 -3.01
C SER A 75 4.81 9.08 -1.55
N PHE A 76 4.09 8.31 -0.71
CA PHE A 76 4.47 8.13 0.69
C PHE A 76 5.70 7.24 0.84
N LEU A 77 5.79 6.14 0.09
CA LEU A 77 6.95 5.24 0.10
C LEU A 77 8.21 5.93 -0.42
N GLN A 78 8.11 6.70 -1.51
CA GLN A 78 9.20 7.52 -2.03
C GLN A 78 9.66 8.54 -0.98
N TYR A 79 8.71 9.23 -0.34
CA TYR A 79 9.01 10.18 0.74
C TYR A 79 9.75 9.52 1.91
N ALA A 80 9.31 8.35 2.37
CA ALA A 80 9.97 7.64 3.45
C ALA A 80 11.40 7.21 3.06
N ASN A 81 11.57 6.71 1.84
CA ASN A 81 12.88 6.32 1.30
C ASN A 81 13.83 7.52 1.19
N GLU A 82 13.37 8.68 0.71
CA GLU A 82 14.14 9.92 0.66
C GLU A 82 14.58 10.42 2.05
N LYS A 83 13.81 10.10 3.10
CA LYS A 83 14.16 10.37 4.51
C LYS A 83 15.11 9.33 5.12
N GLY A 84 15.55 8.33 4.36
CA GLY A 84 16.45 7.27 4.83
C GLY A 84 15.76 6.25 5.75
N VAL A 85 14.44 6.19 5.73
CA VAL A 85 13.63 5.23 6.49
C VAL A 85 13.64 3.90 5.74
N ALA A 86 13.85 2.81 6.48
CA ALA A 86 13.83 1.45 5.92
C ALA A 86 12.41 0.94 5.65
#